data_AF-A0A218WB87-F1
#
_entry.id   AF-A0A218WB87-F1
#
_cell.length_a   1.000
_cell.length_b   1.000
_cell.length_c   1.000
_cell.angle_alpha   90.00
_cell.angle_beta   90.00
_cell.angle_gamma   90.00
#
_symmetry.space_group_name_H-M   'P 1'
#
loop_
_entity.id
_entity.type
_entity.pdbx_description
1 polymer ?
#
loop_
_entity_poly.entity_id
_entity_poly.type
_entity_poly.pdbx_seq_one_letter_code
_entity_poly.pdbx_strand_id
1 'polypeptide(L)'
;MEQGRSSGRRTNNVDGKAKHRSANFDVSLLNIETLSKIWKKVPRRRFRSSVQYIIHDNTSPGYGWLLPGWLVEERHMESGRVYRYYYGPSGRSYRSRREVLRTWEQSGVIVIDK
;
A
#
# COMPACT_ATOMS: atom_id res chain seq x y z
N MET A 1 33.06 -14.34 -49.99
CA MET A 1 33.60 -12.97 -49.76
C MET A 1 32.45 -12.16 -49.21
N GLU A 2 32.46 -11.51 -48.05
CA GLU A 2 33.48 -11.20 -47.05
C GLU A 2 32.74 -10.86 -45.74
N GLN A 3 33.35 -11.14 -44.58
CA GLN A 3 32.83 -10.77 -43.27
C GLN A 3 33.17 -9.30 -42.96
N GLY A 4 32.29 -8.60 -42.22
CA GLY A 4 32.59 -7.29 -41.62
C GLY A 4 31.98 -7.19 -40.22
N ARG A 5 32.85 -7.08 -39.21
CA ARG A 5 32.57 -6.98 -37.76
C ARG A 5 32.33 -5.52 -37.31
N SER A 6 31.89 -5.37 -36.06
CA SER A 6 31.94 -4.17 -35.16
C SER A 6 30.76 -3.20 -35.25
N SER A 7 30.30 -2.50 -34.20
CA SER A 7 30.58 -2.44 -32.75
C SER A 7 29.64 -1.40 -32.11
N GLY A 8 29.20 -1.60 -30.86
CA GLY A 8 28.71 -0.53 -29.96
C GLY A 8 27.31 0.03 -30.31
N ARG A 9 26.42 0.39 -29.38
CA ARG A 9 26.57 0.91 -28.03
C ARG A 9 25.21 0.71 -27.34
N ARG A 10 25.16 -0.05 -26.24
CA ARG A 10 24.00 -0.07 -25.34
C ARG A 10 24.00 1.26 -24.57
N THR A 11 23.06 2.14 -24.89
CA THR A 11 22.79 3.31 -24.07
C THR A 11 21.83 2.89 -22.95
N ASN A 12 22.41 2.61 -21.79
CA ASN A 12 21.68 2.58 -20.53
C ASN A 12 21.24 4.01 -20.24
N ASN A 13 19.99 4.36 -20.52
CA ASN A 13 19.41 5.59 -19.99
C ASN A 13 18.80 5.30 -18.62
N VAL A 14 19.57 5.76 -17.64
CA VAL A 14 19.35 5.81 -16.21
C VAL A 14 18.17 6.76 -15.90
N ASP A 15 17.52 6.47 -14.78
CA ASP A 15 16.86 7.46 -13.92
C ASP A 15 15.60 8.16 -14.42
N GLY A 16 14.59 7.36 -14.74
CA GLY A 16 13.21 7.75 -14.47
C GLY A 16 12.96 7.72 -12.95
N LYS A 17 13.49 8.70 -12.20
CA LYS A 17 13.08 8.98 -10.81
C LYS A 17 11.57 9.15 -10.81
N ALA A 18 10.86 8.08 -10.49
CA ALA A 18 9.44 8.13 -10.17
C ALA A 18 9.31 9.17 -9.06
N LYS A 19 8.70 10.31 -9.38
CA LYS A 19 8.30 11.31 -8.38
C LYS A 19 7.36 10.60 -7.42
N HIS A 20 7.91 10.05 -6.34
CA HIS A 20 7.17 9.63 -5.17
C HIS A 20 6.53 10.89 -4.61
N ARG A 21 5.31 11.19 -5.08
CA ARG A 21 4.47 12.20 -4.48
C ARG A 21 4.33 11.79 -3.02
N SER A 22 4.88 12.62 -2.15
CA SER A 22 4.91 12.45 -0.70
C SER A 22 3.47 12.29 -0.21
N ALA A 23 3.05 11.05 0.02
CA ALA A 23 1.93 10.80 0.90
C ALA A 23 2.38 11.25 2.29
N ASN A 24 1.60 12.12 2.92
CA ASN A 24 1.89 12.62 4.25
C ASN A 24 1.79 11.45 5.23
N PHE A 25 2.92 10.93 5.70
CA PHE A 25 2.96 9.81 6.63
C PHE A 25 3.22 10.34 8.04
N ASP A 26 2.16 10.54 8.79
CA ASP A 26 2.22 10.51 10.26
C ASP A 26 1.81 9.09 10.68
N VAL A 27 2.77 8.17 10.60
CA VAL A 27 2.53 6.72 10.71
C VAL A 27 3.56 6.10 11.66
N SER A 28 3.08 5.42 12.71
CA SER A 28 3.89 4.79 13.78
C SER A 28 4.94 3.79 13.24
N LEU A 29 6.06 3.57 13.96
CA LEU A 29 7.16 2.67 13.54
C LEU A 29 6.69 1.25 13.16
N LEU A 30 5.73 0.68 13.89
CA LEU A 30 5.11 -0.62 13.60
C LEU A 30 4.41 -0.64 12.22
N ASN A 31 3.88 0.50 11.82
CA ASN A 31 3.16 0.66 10.57
C ASN A 31 4.12 0.89 9.38
N ILE A 32 5.34 1.37 9.62
CA ILE A 32 6.40 1.49 8.59
C ILE A 32 6.81 0.12 8.06
N GLU A 33 6.92 -0.90 8.92
CA GLU A 33 7.25 -2.26 8.48
C GLU A 33 6.14 -2.83 7.59
N THR A 34 4.88 -2.66 8.01
CA THR A 34 3.71 -3.07 7.23
C THR A 34 3.68 -2.34 5.88
N LEU A 35 3.93 -1.03 5.84
CA LEU A 35 4.04 -0.25 4.61
C LEU A 35 5.11 -0.79 3.66
N SER A 36 6.30 -1.10 4.19
CA SER A 36 7.40 -1.66 3.39
C SER A 36 6.99 -2.99 2.74
N LYS A 37 6.32 -3.88 3.49
CA LYS A 37 5.81 -5.15 2.98
C LYS A 37 4.72 -4.95 1.92
N ILE A 38 3.83 -3.98 2.11
CA ILE A 38 2.81 -3.63 1.11
C ILE A 38 3.51 -3.15 -0.16
N TRP A 39 4.35 -2.12 -0.08
CA TRP A 39 4.97 -1.48 -1.24
C TRP A 39 5.86 -2.42 -2.05
N LYS A 40 6.58 -3.34 -1.41
CA LYS A 40 7.33 -4.40 -2.12
C LYS A 40 6.43 -5.31 -2.96
N LYS A 41 5.19 -5.55 -2.52
CA LYS A 41 4.16 -6.31 -3.25
C LYS A 41 3.35 -5.46 -4.24
N VAL A 42 3.70 -4.18 -4.42
CA VAL A 42 3.06 -3.27 -5.38
C VAL A 42 4.05 -2.95 -6.51
N PRO A 43 4.33 -3.85 -7.47
CA PRO A 43 5.42 -3.58 -8.41
C PRO A 43 5.10 -2.38 -9.32
N ARG A 44 3.83 -2.16 -9.69
CA ARG A 44 3.43 -1.10 -10.63
C ARG A 44 1.94 -0.77 -10.50
N ARG A 45 1.47 -0.31 -9.34
CA ARG A 45 0.13 0.31 -9.30
C ARG A 45 0.18 1.46 -10.29
N ARG A 46 -0.55 1.35 -11.40
CA ARG A 46 -0.82 2.50 -12.27
C ARG A 46 -1.60 3.47 -11.40
N PHE A 47 -0.89 4.34 -10.70
CA PHE A 47 -1.47 5.46 -9.99
C PHE A 47 -2.16 6.27 -11.06
N ARG A 48 -3.48 6.09 -11.15
CA ARG A 48 -4.29 6.97 -11.98
C ARG A 48 -4.16 8.33 -11.31
N SER A 49 -3.73 9.35 -12.04
CA SER A 49 -3.54 10.68 -11.46
C SER A 49 -4.82 11.25 -10.86
N SER A 50 -5.97 10.75 -11.30
CA SER A 50 -7.31 11.07 -10.85
C SER A 50 -7.74 10.43 -9.52
N VAL A 51 -6.95 9.51 -8.97
CA VAL A 51 -7.29 8.82 -7.72
C VAL A 51 -6.38 9.34 -6.61
N GLN A 52 -6.98 9.87 -5.55
CA GLN A 52 -6.25 10.23 -4.34
C GLN A 52 -6.15 8.99 -3.44
N TYR A 53 -4.94 8.73 -2.96
CA TYR A 53 -4.63 7.60 -2.07
C TYR A 53 -4.25 8.16 -0.71
N ILE A 54 -4.93 7.70 0.34
CA ILE A 54 -4.67 8.09 1.72
C ILE A 54 -4.45 6.81 2.53
N ILE A 55 -3.39 6.78 3.33
CA ILE A 55 -3.14 5.69 4.27
C ILE A 55 -3.52 6.16 5.66
N HIS A 56 -4.27 5.34 6.38
CA HIS A 56 -4.58 5.55 7.79
C HIS A 56 -4.13 4.36 8.63
N ASP A 57 -3.82 4.64 9.88
CA ASP A 57 -3.61 3.65 10.92
C ASP A 57 -4.66 3.79 12.04
N ASN A 58 -4.46 3.08 13.14
CA ASN A 58 -5.40 3.07 14.27
C ASN A 58 -5.48 4.39 15.04
N THR A 59 -4.59 5.35 14.79
CA THR A 59 -4.64 6.68 15.41
C THR A 59 -5.52 7.65 14.62
N SER A 60 -5.83 7.32 13.37
CA SER A 60 -6.67 8.15 12.51
C SER A 60 -8.14 8.12 12.95
N PRO A 61 -8.87 9.25 12.84
CA PRO A 61 -10.30 9.29 13.11
C PRO A 61 -11.09 8.24 12.32
N GLY A 62 -12.00 7.53 12.99
CA GLY A 62 -12.80 6.46 12.38
C GLY A 62 -12.09 5.10 12.23
N TYR A 63 -10.80 5.02 12.54
CA TYR A 63 -9.99 3.81 12.44
C TYR A 63 -9.46 3.29 13.77
N GLY A 64 -9.91 3.84 14.90
CA GLY A 64 -9.52 3.38 16.25
C GLY A 64 -9.86 1.92 16.58
N TRP A 65 -10.71 1.28 15.78
CA TRP A 65 -10.99 -0.16 15.89
C TRP A 65 -9.90 -1.04 15.27
N LEU A 66 -8.95 -0.47 14.50
CA LEU A 66 -7.81 -1.20 13.96
C LEU A 66 -6.81 -1.53 15.08
N LEU A 67 -6.27 -2.75 15.06
CA LEU A 67 -5.15 -3.09 15.92
C LEU A 67 -3.87 -2.40 15.44
N PRO A 68 -2.92 -2.07 16.33
CA PRO A 68 -1.61 -1.57 15.94
C PRO A 68 -0.93 -2.47 14.90
N GLY A 69 -0.25 -1.88 13.91
CA GLY A 69 0.37 -2.59 12.79
C GLY A 69 -0.58 -2.87 11.62
N TRP A 70 -1.89 -2.66 11.78
CA TRP A 70 -2.85 -2.67 10.69
C TRP A 70 -2.99 -1.31 10.04
N LEU A 71 -3.17 -1.33 8.72
CA LEU A 71 -3.32 -0.13 7.91
C LEU A 71 -4.56 -0.22 7.03
N VAL A 72 -5.05 0.93 6.60
CA VAL A 72 -6.08 1.03 5.58
C VAL A 72 -5.67 2.04 4.52
N GLU A 73 -5.84 1.66 3.27
CA GLU A 73 -5.73 2.53 2.12
C GLU A 73 -7.13 2.92 1.67
N GLU A 74 -7.42 4.21 1.74
CA GLU A 74 -8.56 4.82 1.08
C GLU A 74 -8.16 5.27 -0.32
N ARG A 75 -8.98 4.89 -1.31
CA ARG A 75 -8.90 5.38 -2.68
C ARG A 75 -10.12 6.23 -2.97
N HIS A 76 -9.90 7.53 -3.05
CA HIS A 76 -10.92 8.51 -3.38
C HIS A 76 -10.95 8.68 -4.90
N MET A 77 -12.06 8.30 -5.51
CA MET A 77 -12.30 8.46 -6.94
C MET A 77 -12.91 9.83 -7.23
N GLU A 78 -12.74 10.33 -8.45
CA GLU A 78 -13.41 11.57 -8.92
C GLU A 78 -14.94 11.51 -8.80
N SER A 79 -15.53 10.32 -8.84
CA SER A 79 -16.96 10.11 -8.64
C SER A 79 -17.43 10.29 -7.19
N GLY A 80 -16.52 10.60 -6.26
CA GLY A 80 -16.79 10.64 -4.82
C GLY A 80 -16.85 9.27 -4.13
N ARG A 81 -16.75 8.18 -4.90
CA ARG A 81 -16.68 6.82 -4.33
C ARG A 81 -15.36 6.62 -3.62
N VAL A 82 -15.42 6.11 -2.39
CA VAL A 82 -14.26 5.75 -1.58
C VAL A 82 -14.15 4.23 -1.47
N TYR A 83 -13.05 3.67 -1.96
CA TYR A 83 -12.73 2.26 -1.77
C TYR A 83 -11.72 2.08 -0.65
N ARG A 84 -11.94 1.09 0.21
CA ARG A 84 -11.07 0.79 1.35
C ARG A 84 -10.39 -0.55 1.18
N TYR A 85 -9.07 -0.56 1.34
CA TYR A 85 -8.26 -1.78 1.37
C TYR A 85 -7.51 -1.85 2.68
N TYR A 86 -7.73 -2.90 3.46
CA TYR A 86 -7.07 -3.10 4.74
C TYR A 86 -5.85 -3.98 4.56
N TYR A 87 -4.83 -3.77 5.37
CA TYR A 87 -3.59 -4.52 5.34
C TYR A 87 -3.19 -4.93 6.75
N GLY A 88 -2.94 -6.22 6.94
CA GLY A 88 -2.38 -6.73 8.18
C GLY A 88 -0.86 -6.63 8.22
N PRO A 89 -0.23 -6.84 9.39
CA PRO A 89 1.23 -6.76 9.57
C PRO A 89 2.06 -7.70 8.68
N SER A 90 1.47 -8.78 8.18
CA SER A 90 2.07 -9.69 7.20
C SER A 90 2.07 -9.13 5.76
N GLY A 91 1.47 -7.96 5.55
CA GLY A 91 1.20 -7.38 4.24
C GLY A 91 0.13 -8.14 3.45
N ARG A 92 -0.74 -8.94 4.10
CA ARG A 92 -1.94 -9.52 3.48
C ARG A 92 -3.04 -8.46 3.41
N SER A 93 -3.75 -8.41 2.29
CA SER A 93 -4.83 -7.45 2.06
C SER A 93 -6.21 -8.04 2.31
N TYR A 94 -7.15 -7.17 2.72
CA TYR A 94 -8.55 -7.48 2.98
C TYR A 94 -9.42 -6.36 2.40
N ARG A 95 -10.63 -6.70 1.95
CA ARG A 95 -11.53 -5.78 1.24
C ARG A 95 -12.65 -5.21 2.10
N SER A 96 -12.82 -5.73 3.31
CA SER A 96 -13.87 -5.26 4.21
C SER A 96 -13.46 -5.36 5.68
N ARG A 97 -14.07 -4.53 6.52
CA ARG A 97 -13.93 -4.62 7.99
C ARG A 97 -14.30 -6.01 8.50
N ARG A 98 -15.36 -6.61 7.96
CA ARG A 98 -15.80 -7.97 8.33
C ARG A 98 -14.71 -9.03 8.09
N GLU A 99 -13.98 -8.95 6.98
CA GLU A 99 -12.87 -9.88 6.70
C GLU A 99 -11.71 -9.71 7.68
N VAL A 100 -11.41 -8.47 8.07
CA VAL A 100 -10.40 -8.15 9.08
C VAL A 100 -10.80 -8.79 10.42
N LEU A 101 -12.01 -8.51 10.88
CA LEU A 101 -12.54 -9.04 12.14
C LEU A 101 -12.56 -10.58 12.17
N ARG A 102 -13.02 -11.22 11.09
CA ARG A 102 -13.00 -12.68 10.98
C ARG A 102 -11.57 -13.24 11.07
N THR A 103 -10.59 -12.54 10.50
CA THR A 103 -9.19 -12.98 10.57
C THR A 103 -8.65 -12.89 12.01
N TRP A 104 -9.03 -11.85 12.74
CA TRP A 104 -8.66 -11.71 14.15
C TRP A 104 -9.29 -12.81 15.00
N GLU A 105 -10.58 -13.06 14.81
CA GLU A 105 -11.30 -14.15 15.48
C GLU A 105 -10.65 -15.51 15.24
N GLN A 106 -10.33 -15.83 13.97
CA GLN A 106 -9.61 -17.06 13.60
C GLN A 106 -8.20 -17.15 14.20
N SER A 107 -7.59 -16.01 14.53
CA SER A 107 -6.27 -15.95 15.17
C SER A 107 -6.35 -15.94 16.69
N GLY A 108 -7.55 -16.11 17.28
CA GLY A 108 -7.76 -16.09 18.73
C GLY A 108 -7.75 -14.69 19.35
N VAL A 109 -7.85 -13.63 18.53
CA VAL A 109 -7.93 -12.25 19.02
C VAL A 109 -9.39 -11.90 19.27
N ILE A 110 -9.72 -11.63 20.53
CA ILE A 110 -11.06 -11.25 20.98
C ILE A 110 -11.16 -9.72 20.97
N VAL A 111 -12.12 -9.19 20.22
CA VAL A 111 -12.44 -7.75 20.24
C VAL A 111 -13.53 -7.53 21.28
N ILE A 112 -13.22 -6.77 22.33
CA ILE A 112 -14.19 -6.34 23.33
C ILE A 112 -14.63 -4.93 22.95
N ASP A 113 -15.90 -4.79 22.55
CA ASP A 113 -16.51 -3.47 22.38
C ASP A 113 -16.79 -2.88 23.78
N LYS A 114 -16.47 -1.59 23.97
CA LYS A 114 -16.68 -0.89 25.24
C LYS A 114 -18.02 -0.17 25.25
#